data_AF-A0A1A9LFB9-F1
#
_entry.id   AF-A0A1A9LFB9-F1
#
_cell.length_a   1.000
_cell.length_b   1.000
_cell.length_c   1.000
_cell.angle_alpha   90.00
_cell.angle_beta   90.00
_cell.angle_gamma   90.00
#
_symmetry.space_group_name_H-M   'P 1'
#
loop_
_entity.id
_entity.type
_entity.pdbx_description
1 polymer ?
#
loop_
_entity_poly.entity_id
_entity_poly.type
_entity_poly.pdbx_seq_one_letter_code
_entity_poly.pdbx_strand_id
1 'polypeptide(L)'
;MKNLLVIIAILFVSLTYGQKNEASKYGDLISMEPSEVAASAILSINFLEANTLKYTISKNNEVLFTKEIEKNEGAQMMKFDLSFLEKGRYEIRFFVENNEVKKIPFKKI
;
A
#
# COMPACT_ATOMS: atom_id res chain seq x y z
N MET A 1 -25.52 43.27 6.47
CA MET A 1 -25.25 41.83 6.20
C MET A 1 -24.56 41.59 4.85
N LYS A 2 -23.67 42.49 4.37
CA LYS A 2 -23.05 42.36 3.04
C LYS A 2 -21.57 41.95 3.09
N ASN A 3 -20.95 42.03 4.27
CA ASN A 3 -19.51 41.79 4.46
C ASN A 3 -19.20 40.41 5.10
N LEU A 4 -20.22 39.66 5.53
CA LEU A 4 -20.04 38.34 6.14
C LEU A 4 -19.73 37.25 5.08
N LEU A 5 -20.29 37.39 3.89
CA LEU A 5 -20.11 36.44 2.78
C LEU A 5 -18.67 36.44 2.23
N VAL A 6 -17.97 37.57 2.31
CA VAL A 6 -16.59 37.70 1.80
C VAL A 6 -15.60 36.94 2.69
N ILE A 7 -15.82 36.91 4.01
CA ILE A 7 -14.94 36.25 4.98
C ILE A 7 -15.05 34.73 4.87
N ILE A 8 -16.25 34.21 4.59
CA ILE A 8 -16.48 32.77 4.36
C ILE A 8 -15.76 32.30 3.08
N ALA A 9 -15.75 33.11 2.03
CA ALA A 9 -15.07 32.76 0.78
C ALA A 9 -13.53 32.64 0.93
N ILE A 10 -12.92 33.41 1.84
CA ILE A 10 -11.47 33.37 2.08
C ILE A 10 -11.04 32.15 2.92
N LEU A 11 -11.90 31.68 3.83
CA LEU A 11 -11.60 30.51 4.68
C LEU A 11 -11.65 29.16 3.94
N PHE A 12 -12.28 29.09 2.77
CA PHE A 12 -12.33 27.85 1.99
C PHE A 12 -11.10 27.63 1.09
N VAL A 13 -10.35 28.69 0.74
CA VAL A 13 -9.18 28.57 -0.15
C VAL A 13 -7.95 28.00 0.56
N SER A 14 -7.90 28.08 1.90
CA SER A 14 -6.79 27.56 2.72
C SER A 14 -6.93 26.08 3.08
N LEU A 15 -8.09 25.46 2.88
CA LEU A 15 -8.32 24.03 3.15
C LEU A 15 -7.94 23.11 1.98
N THR A 16 -7.66 23.67 0.79
CA THR A 16 -7.33 22.89 -0.41
C THR A 16 -5.83 22.76 -0.68
N TYR A 17 -4.96 23.33 0.15
CA TYR A 17 -3.56 22.89 0.21
C TYR A 17 -3.49 21.58 1.02
N GLY A 18 -4.32 20.62 0.60
CA GLY A 18 -4.47 19.30 1.17
C GLY A 18 -3.35 18.39 0.72
N GLN A 19 -2.78 17.69 1.70
CA GLN A 19 -2.17 16.37 1.58
C GLN A 19 -1.17 16.21 0.43
N LYS A 20 0.08 16.59 0.71
CA LYS A 20 1.22 15.97 0.03
C LYS A 20 1.08 14.45 0.25
N ASN A 21 0.85 13.69 -0.81
CA ASN A 21 0.68 12.23 -0.78
C ASN A 21 1.89 11.56 -0.10
N GLU A 22 1.82 11.34 1.22
CA GLU A 22 2.83 10.56 1.94
C GLU A 22 2.88 9.10 1.46
N ALA A 23 1.82 8.65 0.78
CA ALA A 23 1.75 7.34 0.14
C ALA A 23 2.91 7.06 -0.82
N SER A 24 3.48 8.08 -1.48
CA SER A 24 4.63 7.87 -2.37
C SER A 24 5.94 7.57 -1.63
N LYS A 25 6.07 7.95 -0.35
CA LYS A 25 7.31 7.75 0.43
C LYS A 25 7.60 6.28 0.69
N TYR A 26 6.57 5.47 0.91
CA TYR A 26 6.71 4.06 1.24
C TYR A 26 6.80 3.15 0.00
N GLY A 27 6.29 3.61 -1.14
CA GLY A 27 6.24 2.80 -2.36
C GLY A 27 7.61 2.27 -2.79
N ASP A 28 8.65 3.09 -2.78
CA ASP A 28 9.99 2.64 -3.19
C ASP A 28 10.68 1.73 -2.17
N LEU A 29 10.12 1.64 -0.95
CA LEU A 29 10.67 0.87 0.17
C LEU A 29 10.09 -0.54 0.27
N ILE A 30 9.14 -0.90 -0.58
CA ILE A 30 8.52 -2.24 -0.63
C ILE A 30 8.87 -2.90 -1.95
N SER A 31 9.40 -4.12 -1.94
CA SER A 31 9.64 -4.91 -3.15
C SER A 31 9.27 -6.37 -2.95
N MET A 32 8.91 -7.04 -4.04
CA MET A 32 8.57 -8.46 -4.03
C MET A 32 9.25 -9.18 -5.18
N GLU A 33 9.96 -10.27 -4.89
CA GLU A 33 10.67 -11.09 -5.87
C GLU A 33 10.53 -12.59 -5.58
N PRO A 34 10.43 -13.46 -6.61
CA PRO A 34 10.27 -13.12 -8.03
C PRO A 34 8.83 -12.68 -8.37
N SER A 35 8.64 -12.09 -9.56
CA SER A 35 7.30 -11.75 -10.09
C SER A 35 6.54 -12.94 -10.69
N GLU A 36 7.25 -14.03 -11.04
CA GLU A 36 6.66 -15.34 -11.35
C GLU A 36 6.92 -16.31 -10.20
N VAL A 37 5.86 -16.66 -9.48
CA VAL A 37 5.92 -17.37 -8.20
C VAL A 37 5.35 -18.78 -8.34
N ALA A 38 6.09 -19.79 -7.88
CA ALA A 38 5.59 -21.16 -7.78
C ALA A 38 4.88 -21.45 -6.46
N ALA A 39 5.44 -21.04 -5.32
CA ALA A 39 4.82 -21.27 -4.01
C ALA A 39 5.03 -20.10 -3.05
N SER A 40 6.15 -19.40 -3.16
CA SER A 40 6.45 -18.26 -2.30
C SER A 40 7.28 -17.21 -3.01
N ALA A 41 7.14 -15.97 -2.55
CA ALA A 41 8.02 -14.87 -2.89
C ALA A 41 8.76 -14.38 -1.64
N ILE A 42 9.76 -13.52 -1.84
CA ILE A 42 10.37 -12.71 -0.78
C ILE A 42 9.76 -11.32 -0.87
N LEU A 43 9.22 -10.85 0.25
CA LEU A 43 8.77 -9.47 0.43
C LEU A 43 9.83 -8.72 1.23
N SER A 44 10.41 -7.67 0.66
CA SER A 44 11.39 -6.81 1.30
C SER A 44 10.75 -5.46 1.62
N ILE A 45 10.93 -5.01 2.86
CA ILE A 45 10.34 -3.77 3.39
C ILE A 45 11.44 -3.00 4.11
N ASN A 46 11.73 -1.77 3.68
CA ASN A 46 12.80 -0.95 4.24
C ASN A 46 12.26 0.35 4.86
N PHE A 47 11.38 0.22 5.85
CA PHE A 47 10.83 1.37 6.56
C PHE A 47 11.80 1.82 7.64
N LEU A 48 12.06 3.13 7.72
CA LEU A 48 12.94 3.68 8.76
C LEU A 48 12.30 3.52 10.14
N GLU A 49 10.99 3.75 10.24
CA GLU A 49 10.24 3.69 11.50
C GLU A 49 9.32 2.47 11.51
N ALA A 50 8.99 2.00 12.73
CA ALA A 50 8.00 0.95 12.89
C ALA A 50 6.62 1.44 12.43
N ASN A 51 5.90 0.60 11.67
CA ASN A 51 4.57 0.93 11.17
C ASN A 51 3.75 -0.34 10.92
N THR A 52 2.46 -0.21 10.75
CA THR A 52 1.58 -1.31 10.38
C THR A 52 1.42 -1.35 8.87
N LEU A 53 1.79 -2.48 8.26
CA LEU A 53 1.62 -2.71 6.83
C LEU A 53 0.48 -3.69 6.63
N LYS A 54 -0.58 -3.22 5.96
CA LYS A 54 -1.66 -4.05 5.47
C LYS A 54 -1.42 -4.37 4.01
N TYR A 55 -1.73 -5.58 3.57
CA TYR A 55 -1.75 -5.90 2.16
C TYR A 55 -2.96 -6.75 1.77
N THR A 56 -3.38 -6.58 0.52
CA THR A 56 -4.48 -7.33 -0.08
C THR A 56 -4.03 -7.97 -1.38
N ILE A 57 -4.38 -9.23 -1.61
CA ILE A 57 -4.16 -9.93 -2.88
C ILE A 57 -5.49 -9.99 -3.62
N SER A 58 -5.47 -9.63 -4.89
CA SER A 58 -6.65 -9.61 -5.75
C SER A 58 -6.43 -10.30 -7.09
N LYS A 59 -7.52 -10.83 -7.65
CA LYS A 59 -7.61 -11.39 -9.00
C LYS A 59 -8.85 -10.80 -9.66
N ASN A 60 -8.72 -10.21 -10.85
CA ASN A 60 -9.85 -9.56 -11.54
C ASN A 60 -10.63 -8.56 -10.66
N ASN A 61 -9.92 -7.77 -9.85
CA ASN A 61 -10.46 -6.82 -8.87
C ASN A 61 -11.22 -7.43 -7.68
N GLU A 62 -11.31 -8.75 -7.57
CA GLU A 62 -11.85 -9.43 -6.40
C GLU A 62 -10.73 -9.66 -5.36
N VAL A 63 -10.96 -9.26 -4.11
CA VAL A 63 -10.01 -9.47 -3.01
C VAL A 63 -10.13 -10.90 -2.50
N LEU A 64 -9.04 -11.65 -2.57
CA LEU A 64 -8.98 -13.05 -2.15
C LEU A 64 -8.33 -13.23 -0.78
N PHE A 65 -7.43 -12.32 -0.42
CA PHE A 65 -6.69 -12.40 0.83
C PHE A 65 -6.37 -11.01 1.34
N THR A 66 -6.41 -10.84 2.66
CA THR A 66 -5.99 -9.63 3.36
C THR A 66 -5.21 -10.04 4.59
N LYS A 67 -4.08 -9.38 4.83
CA LYS A 67 -3.32 -9.53 6.07
C LYS A 67 -2.75 -8.21 6.51
N GLU A 68 -2.61 -8.08 7.81
CA GLU A 68 -1.96 -6.98 8.48
C GLU A 68 -0.74 -7.53 9.22
N ILE A 69 0.38 -6.81 9.11
CA ILE A 69 1.64 -7.18 9.75
C ILE A 69 2.24 -5.96 10.43
N GLU A 70 2.72 -6.15 11.64
CA GLU A 70 3.53 -5.15 12.34
C GLU A 70 4.94 -5.17 11.75
N LYS A 71 5.37 -4.04 11.18
CA LYS A 71 6.72 -3.85 10.70
C LYS A 71 7.53 -3.15 11.78
N ASN A 72 8.59 -3.80 12.24
CA ASN A 72 9.54 -3.22 13.19
C ASN A 72 10.37 -2.10 12.53
N GLU A 73 11.21 -1.41 13.29
CA GLU A 73 12.18 -0.44 12.75
C GLU A 73 13.17 -1.09 11.75
N GLY A 74 13.64 -0.33 10.75
CA GLY A 74 14.69 -0.74 9.81
C GLY A 74 14.26 -1.70 8.69
N ALA A 75 15.22 -2.37 8.06
CA ALA A 75 14.95 -3.32 6.98
C ALA A 75 14.40 -4.66 7.50
N GLN A 76 13.40 -5.22 6.81
CA GLN A 76 12.88 -6.56 7.07
C GLN A 76 12.58 -7.28 5.76
N MET A 77 12.99 -8.53 5.71
CA MET A 77 12.66 -9.45 4.62
C MET A 77 11.83 -10.58 5.20
N MET A 78 10.75 -10.93 4.51
CA MET A 78 9.89 -12.03 4.92
C MET A 78 9.56 -12.94 3.76
N LYS A 79 9.54 -14.24 4.05
CA LYS A 79 8.99 -15.22 3.13
C LYS A 79 7.48 -15.04 3.06
N PHE A 80 6.97 -14.96 1.85
CA PHE A 80 5.59 -14.69 1.58
C PHE A 80 4.98 -15.90 0.88
N ASP A 81 4.21 -16.69 1.65
CA ASP A 81 3.57 -17.91 1.16
C ASP A 81 2.36 -17.58 0.30
N LEU A 82 2.37 -18.09 -0.93
CA LEU A 82 1.38 -17.90 -1.97
C LEU A 82 0.92 -19.25 -2.54
N SER A 83 1.22 -20.36 -1.84
CA SER A 83 0.89 -21.72 -2.26
C SER A 83 -0.63 -21.97 -2.31
N PHE A 84 -1.40 -21.24 -1.52
CA PHE A 84 -2.87 -21.30 -1.49
C PHE A 84 -3.55 -20.71 -2.73
N LEU A 85 -2.81 -19.98 -3.58
CA LEU A 85 -3.35 -19.38 -4.78
C LEU A 85 -3.31 -20.36 -5.95
N GLU A 86 -4.40 -20.40 -6.73
CA GLU A 86 -4.41 -21.05 -8.03
C GLU A 86 -3.47 -20.37 -9.03
N LYS A 87 -3.18 -21.06 -10.13
CA LYS A 87 -2.40 -20.47 -11.23
C LYS A 87 -3.14 -19.29 -11.84
N GLY A 88 -2.42 -18.22 -12.17
CA GLY A 88 -3.03 -17.01 -12.74
C GLY A 88 -2.22 -15.74 -12.53
N ARG A 89 -2.80 -14.62 -12.97
CA ARG A 89 -2.26 -13.27 -12.74
C ARG A 89 -2.99 -12.63 -11.56
N TYR A 90 -2.23 -12.02 -10.68
CA TYR A 90 -2.68 -11.45 -9.44
C TYR A 90 -2.05 -10.08 -9.24
N GLU A 91 -2.61 -9.35 -8.30
CA GLU A 91 -2.09 -8.07 -7.86
C GLU A 91 -2.09 -8.02 -6.35
N ILE A 92 -0.96 -7.61 -5.78
CA ILE A 92 -0.87 -7.24 -4.38
C ILE A 92 -0.86 -5.72 -4.23
N ARG A 93 -1.70 -5.22 -3.33
CA ARG A 93 -1.75 -3.82 -2.92
C ARG A 93 -1.31 -3.72 -1.47
N PHE A 94 -0.49 -2.72 -1.19
CA PHE A 94 0.06 -2.44 0.13
C PHE A 94 -0.49 -1.14 0.65
N PHE A 95 -0.83 -1.11 1.93
CA PHE A 95 -1.44 0.00 2.62
C PHE A 95 -0.69 0.28 3.92
N VAL A 96 -0.38 1.55 4.14
CA VAL A 96 0.17 2.06 5.40
C VAL A 96 -0.81 3.12 5.89
N GLU A 97 -1.27 3.00 7.14
CA GLU A 97 -2.28 3.91 7.71
C GLU A 97 -3.54 4.04 6.83
N ASN A 98 -3.99 2.91 6.25
CA ASN A 98 -5.10 2.81 5.30
C ASN A 98 -4.93 3.53 3.94
N ASN A 99 -3.78 4.12 3.67
CA ASN A 99 -3.46 4.71 2.37
C ASN A 99 -2.77 3.67 1.48
N GLU A 100 -3.21 3.49 0.24
CA GLU A 100 -2.51 2.63 -0.72
C GLU A 100 -1.15 3.26 -1.06
N VAL A 101 -0.06 2.54 -0.80
CA VAL A 101 1.30 3.03 -1.03
C VAL A 101 2.02 2.32 -2.17
N LYS A 102 1.59 1.09 -2.51
CA LYS A 102 2.19 0.33 -3.61
C LYS A 102 1.23 -0.72 -4.17
N LYS A 103 1.39 -0.99 -5.46
CA LYS A 103 0.70 -2.02 -6.23
C LYS A 103 1.72 -2.81 -7.03
N ILE A 104 1.74 -4.14 -6.89
CA ILE A 104 2.67 -5.01 -7.60
C ILE A 104 1.89 -6.13 -8.31
N PRO A 105 1.95 -6.21 -9.66
CA PRO A 105 1.42 -7.37 -10.38
C PRO A 105 2.37 -8.57 -10.25
N PHE A 106 1.83 -9.77 -10.13
CA PHE A 106 2.60 -11.01 -10.16
C PHE A 106 1.82 -12.16 -10.80
N LYS A 107 2.53 -13.23 -11.16
CA LYS A 107 1.95 -14.42 -11.78
C LYS A 107 2.26 -15.66 -10.95
N LYS A 108 1.21 -16.41 -10.60
CA LYS A 108 1.32 -17.73 -9.98
C LYS A 108 1.42 -18.80 -11.09
N ILE A 109 2.50 -19.58 -11.09
CA ILE A 109 2.75 -20.68 -12.04
C ILE A 109 2.53 -22.07 -11.43
#